data_AF-A0A1H0XZR0-F1
#
_entry.id   AF-A0A1H0XZR0-F1
#
_cell.length_a   1.000
_cell.length_b   1.000
_cell.length_c   1.000
_cell.angle_alpha   90.00
_cell.angle_beta   90.00
_cell.angle_gamma   90.00
#
_symmetry.space_group_name_H-M   'P 1'
#
loop_
_entity.id
_entity.type
_entity.pdbx_description
1 polymer ?
#
loop_
_entity_poly.entity_id
_entity_poly.type
_entity_poly.pdbx_seq_one_letter_code
_entity_poly.pdbx_strand_id
1 'polypeptide(L)'
;MNREFYYTIQPGDNLGLLAERFHTPAEQIFKNNPGVDPYNLQVGQRLLIPMRQSAFRQDDCISQAEFEFRSDNRRLWEEHVAWTRMTIISLTFNLPDVEFVIARLLQNATDMGNAIRPCYGDRLADIYANLVKEHLLFAADLVKAAVAGDQQAAMAAEQKWYTNADEIARFWSSVNPYLSEKGVRDMFYQHLDLTKQEAIFMINMDYQKDIQIYDEIEEQALAMSDAISIAIVKQFPELFA
;
A
#
# COMPACT_ATOMS: atom_id res chain seq x y z
N MET A 1 6.02 19.08 27.45
CA MET A 1 6.58 20.45 27.69
C MET A 1 6.54 21.16 26.35
N ASN A 2 5.97 22.36 26.23
CA ASN A 2 5.97 23.08 24.96
C ASN A 2 7.41 23.40 24.54
N ARG A 3 7.82 22.97 23.34
CA ARG A 3 9.09 23.38 22.75
C ARG A 3 8.82 24.58 21.86
N GLU A 4 9.58 25.64 22.05
CA GLU A 4 9.50 26.85 21.23
C GLU A 4 10.84 27.01 20.51
N PHE A 5 10.78 27.50 19.27
CA PHE A 5 11.98 27.82 18.50
C PHE A 5 11.78 29.12 17.73
N TYR A 6 12.88 29.77 17.37
CA TYR A 6 12.84 30.97 16.55
C TYR A 6 12.97 30.59 15.08
N TYR A 7 11.96 30.96 14.28
CA TYR A 7 11.99 30.85 12.83
C TYR A 7 12.29 32.21 12.20
N THR A 8 13.13 32.24 11.17
CA THR A 8 13.46 33.48 10.44
C THR A 8 12.65 33.52 9.15
N ILE A 9 11.81 34.54 8.99
CA ILE A 9 10.94 34.75 7.83
C ILE A 9 11.74 34.75 6.54
N GLN A 10 11.29 33.93 5.58
CA GLN A 10 11.81 33.81 4.23
C GLN A 10 10.87 34.52 3.22
N PRO A 11 11.36 34.83 2.00
CA PRO A 11 10.50 35.35 0.95
C PRO A 11 9.31 34.43 0.68
N GLY A 12 8.08 34.97 0.73
CA GLY A 12 6.84 34.24 0.48
C GLY A 12 6.14 33.68 1.72
N ASP A 13 6.76 33.76 2.90
CA ASP A 13 6.13 33.32 4.15
C ASP A 13 4.93 34.22 4.55
N ASN A 14 3.90 33.59 5.10
CA ASN A 14 2.83 34.25 5.83
C ASN A 14 2.43 33.40 7.05
N LEU A 15 1.73 33.98 8.02
CA LEU A 15 1.38 33.26 9.25
C LEU A 15 0.52 32.01 9.00
N GLY A 16 -0.29 31.98 7.94
CA GLY A 16 -1.09 30.81 7.58
C GLY A 16 -0.22 29.63 7.12
N LEU A 17 0.73 29.90 6.22
CA LEU A 17 1.68 28.88 5.74
C LEU A 17 2.59 28.37 6.86
N LEU A 18 3.04 29.26 7.75
CA LEU A 18 3.84 28.87 8.91
C LEU A 18 3.01 28.07 9.92
N ALA A 19 1.73 28.43 10.11
CA ALA A 19 0.81 27.69 10.95
C ALA A 19 0.59 26.26 10.45
N GLU A 20 0.38 26.09 9.16
CA GLU A 20 0.26 24.79 8.51
C GLU A 20 1.55 23.98 8.64
N ARG A 21 2.68 24.59 8.24
CA ARG A 21 4.01 23.96 8.26
C ARG A 21 4.43 23.46 9.63
N PHE A 22 4.08 24.18 10.68
CA PHE A 22 4.48 23.86 12.05
C PHE A 22 3.32 23.30 12.90
N HIS A 23 2.23 22.87 12.26
CA HIS A 23 1.05 22.28 12.91
C HIS A 23 0.57 23.07 14.14
N THR A 24 0.57 24.39 14.03
CA THR A 24 0.31 25.32 15.14
C THR A 24 -0.69 26.36 14.68
N PRO A 25 -1.77 26.65 15.43
CA PRO A 25 -2.73 27.66 15.03
C PRO A 25 -2.06 29.02 14.78
N ALA A 26 -2.38 29.69 13.67
CA ALA A 26 -1.82 31.00 13.34
C ALA A 26 -2.04 32.03 14.46
N GLU A 27 -3.19 31.97 15.13
CA GLU A 27 -3.50 32.79 16.31
C GLU A 27 -2.50 32.57 17.45
N GLN A 28 -2.05 31.33 17.67
CA GLN A 28 -1.08 31.00 18.71
C GLN A 28 0.31 31.54 18.36
N ILE A 29 0.70 31.46 17.08
CA ILE A 29 1.94 32.08 16.59
C ILE A 29 1.86 33.60 16.80
N PHE A 30 0.74 34.24 16.44
CA PHE A 30 0.55 35.67 16.64
C PHE A 30 0.62 36.08 18.12
N LYS A 31 -0.07 35.36 19.02
CA LYS A 31 -0.04 35.64 20.48
C LYS A 31 1.35 35.57 21.08
N ASN A 32 2.19 34.66 20.61
CA ASN A 32 3.55 34.48 21.11
C ASN A 32 4.55 35.53 20.56
N ASN A 33 4.11 36.39 19.63
CA ASN A 33 4.96 37.40 18.99
C ASN A 33 4.33 38.80 19.11
N PRO A 34 4.23 39.36 20.34
CA PRO A 34 3.65 40.68 20.54
C PRO A 34 4.42 41.75 19.76
N GLY A 35 3.70 42.59 19.01
CA GLY A 35 4.28 43.67 18.20
C GLY A 35 4.61 43.29 16.76
N VAL A 36 4.38 42.05 16.35
CA VAL A 36 4.47 41.63 14.94
C VAL A 36 3.16 41.95 14.22
N ASP A 37 3.24 42.55 13.03
CA ASP A 37 2.09 42.71 12.14
C ASP A 37 1.88 41.40 11.33
N PRO A 38 0.75 40.70 11.54
CA PRO A 38 0.49 39.41 10.88
C PRO A 38 0.30 39.51 9.37
N TYR A 39 0.00 40.72 8.86
CA TYR A 39 -0.22 40.97 7.43
C TYR A 39 1.01 41.57 6.74
N ASN A 40 2.08 41.86 7.48
CA ASN A 40 3.27 42.53 6.95
C ASN A 40 4.58 41.98 7.54
N LEU A 41 4.79 40.67 7.38
CA LEU A 41 6.02 40.00 7.83
C LEU A 41 7.22 40.43 6.98
N GLN A 42 8.34 40.74 7.64
CA GLN A 42 9.57 41.17 6.97
C GLN A 42 10.54 40.00 6.79
N VAL A 43 11.12 39.83 5.61
CA VAL A 43 12.18 38.84 5.39
C VAL A 43 13.34 39.11 6.35
N GLY A 44 13.82 38.06 7.04
CA GLY A 44 14.83 38.16 8.09
C GLY A 44 14.28 38.43 9.50
N GLN A 45 12.99 38.74 9.64
CA GLN A 45 12.32 38.85 10.94
C GLN A 45 12.29 37.50 11.65
N ARG A 46 12.53 37.48 12.96
CA ARG A 46 12.45 36.25 13.77
C ARG A 46 11.10 36.16 14.47
N LEU A 47 10.38 35.07 14.26
CA LEU A 47 9.16 34.72 15.00
C LEU A 47 9.45 33.56 15.96
N LEU A 48 8.98 33.68 17.19
CA LEU A 48 8.89 32.58 18.13
C LEU A 48 7.71 31.69 17.73
N ILE A 49 8.02 30.52 17.16
CA ILE A 49 7.01 29.53 16.79
C ILE A 49 6.89 28.53 17.94
N PRO A 50 5.74 28.46 18.64
CA PRO A 50 5.51 27.38 19.56
C PRO A 50 5.28 26.12 18.73
N MET A 51 6.19 25.14 18.82
CA MET A 51 5.81 23.81 18.39
C MET A 51 4.89 23.27 19.46
N ARG A 52 3.66 22.92 19.08
CA ARG A 52 3.08 21.77 19.76
C ARG A 52 4.09 20.65 19.53
N GLN A 53 4.81 20.27 20.59
CA GLN A 53 4.87 18.83 20.81
C GLN A 53 3.40 18.44 20.74
N SER A 54 3.00 17.73 19.70
CA SER A 54 2.06 16.67 19.97
C SER A 54 2.65 16.06 21.24
N ALA A 55 1.95 16.22 22.37
CA ALA A 55 2.05 15.16 23.35
C ALA A 55 1.88 13.94 22.45
N PHE A 56 2.94 13.15 22.25
CA PHE A 56 2.81 11.85 21.61
C PHE A 56 1.57 11.32 22.29
N ARG A 57 0.47 11.28 21.54
CA ARG A 57 -0.76 10.84 22.16
C ARG A 57 -0.35 9.45 22.61
N GLN A 58 -0.72 9.03 23.82
CA GLN A 58 -0.59 7.61 24.13
C GLN A 58 -1.33 6.76 23.06
N ASP A 59 -2.21 7.39 22.27
CA ASP A 59 -2.84 6.89 21.04
C ASP A 59 -1.97 6.87 19.75
N ASP A 60 -0.73 7.38 19.75
CA ASP A 60 0.20 7.33 18.58
C ASP A 60 1.14 6.10 18.63
N CYS A 61 1.14 5.37 19.75
CA CYS A 61 1.89 4.13 19.90
C CYS A 61 0.97 2.94 19.62
N ILE A 62 1.33 2.11 18.65
CA ILE A 62 0.65 0.84 18.39
C ILE A 62 1.19 -0.24 19.35
N SER A 63 0.37 -1.24 19.67
CA SER A 63 0.83 -2.37 20.48
C SER A 63 1.87 -3.20 19.73
N GLN A 64 2.59 -4.05 20.46
CA GLN A 64 3.51 -5.01 19.84
C GLN A 64 2.77 -5.94 18.88
N ALA A 65 1.57 -6.40 19.25
CA ALA A 65 0.75 -7.29 18.42
C ALA A 65 0.29 -6.60 17.13
N GLU A 66 -0.12 -5.33 17.20
CA GLU A 66 -0.44 -4.55 16.00
C GLU A 66 0.80 -4.37 15.11
N PHE A 67 1.93 -3.99 15.70
CA PHE A 67 3.17 -3.78 14.96
C PHE A 67 3.61 -5.05 14.23
N GLU A 68 3.61 -6.20 14.91
CA GLU A 68 3.96 -7.49 14.32
C GLU A 68 3.01 -7.86 13.19
N PHE A 69 1.70 -7.76 13.42
CA PHE A 69 0.70 -8.09 12.40
C PHE A 69 0.81 -7.22 11.15
N ARG A 70 1.02 -5.90 11.31
CA ARG A 70 1.19 -4.98 10.19
C ARG A 70 2.50 -5.22 9.46
N SER A 71 3.59 -5.48 10.19
CA SER A 71 4.89 -5.80 9.61
C SER A 71 4.86 -7.11 8.82
N ASP A 72 4.20 -8.14 9.36
CA ASP A 72 4.01 -9.41 8.66
C ASP A 72 3.12 -9.28 7.43
N ASN A 73 2.06 -8.47 7.48
CA ASN A 73 1.26 -8.17 6.30
C ASN A 73 2.10 -7.48 5.22
N ARG A 74 2.91 -6.48 5.57
CA ARG A 74 3.81 -5.83 4.59
C ARG A 74 4.77 -6.83 3.98
N ARG A 75 5.39 -7.68 4.79
CA ARG A 75 6.26 -8.77 4.30
C ARG A 75 5.54 -9.69 3.30
N LEU A 76 4.29 -10.07 3.57
CA LEU A 76 3.53 -10.95 2.66
C LEU A 76 3.18 -10.27 1.34
N TRP A 77 2.88 -8.97 1.34
CA TRP A 77 2.63 -8.20 0.12
C TRP A 77 3.92 -7.93 -0.68
N GLU A 78 5.05 -7.70 0.00
CA GLU A 78 6.38 -7.65 -0.62
C GLU A 78 6.75 -8.98 -1.29
N GLU A 79 6.57 -10.09 -0.57
CA GLU A 79 6.75 -11.42 -1.14
C GLU A 79 5.83 -11.65 -2.34
N HIS A 80 4.56 -11.21 -2.25
CA HIS A 80 3.59 -11.35 -3.34
C HIS A 80 4.10 -10.71 -4.64
N VAL A 81 4.53 -9.44 -4.59
CA VAL A 81 5.01 -8.73 -5.78
C VAL A 81 6.37 -9.23 -6.25
N ALA A 82 7.28 -9.55 -5.33
CA ALA A 82 8.59 -10.08 -5.68
C ALA A 82 8.47 -11.43 -6.41
N TRP A 83 7.71 -12.39 -5.86
CA TRP A 83 7.53 -13.70 -6.50
C TRP A 83 6.70 -13.63 -7.79
N THR A 84 5.82 -12.64 -7.92
CA THR A 84 5.11 -12.35 -9.19
C THR A 84 6.08 -11.89 -10.26
N ARG A 85 6.94 -10.91 -9.94
CA ARG A 85 8.02 -10.45 -10.84
C ARG A 85 8.94 -11.59 -11.27
N MET A 86 9.38 -12.42 -10.33
CA MET A 86 10.22 -13.58 -10.63
C MET A 86 9.50 -14.59 -11.54
N THR A 87 8.20 -14.80 -11.32
CA THR A 87 7.38 -15.62 -12.21
C THR A 87 7.28 -15.02 -13.62
N ILE A 88 7.05 -13.71 -13.75
CA ILE A 88 7.02 -13.01 -15.04
C ILE A 88 8.35 -13.20 -15.79
N ILE A 89 9.48 -12.99 -15.10
CA ILE A 89 10.83 -13.18 -15.66
C ILE A 89 11.01 -14.63 -16.12
N SER A 90 10.76 -15.61 -15.25
CA SER A 90 10.97 -17.03 -15.56
C SER A 90 10.10 -17.51 -16.71
N LEU A 91 8.84 -17.08 -16.78
CA LEU A 91 7.95 -17.39 -17.90
C LEU A 91 8.41 -16.73 -19.21
N THR A 92 8.82 -15.46 -19.16
CA THR A 92 9.25 -14.71 -20.35
C THR A 92 10.50 -15.30 -20.98
N PHE A 93 11.48 -15.70 -20.18
CA PHE A 93 12.74 -16.24 -20.67
C PHE A 93 12.79 -17.77 -20.70
N ASN A 94 11.66 -18.44 -20.42
CA ASN A 94 11.56 -19.90 -20.37
C ASN A 94 12.67 -20.52 -19.49
N LEU A 95 12.82 -19.99 -18.27
CA LEU A 95 13.84 -20.43 -17.33
C LEU A 95 13.48 -21.83 -16.75
N PRO A 96 14.48 -22.65 -16.38
CA PRO A 96 14.23 -23.99 -15.85
C PRO A 96 13.61 -24.01 -14.44
N ASP A 97 13.45 -22.85 -13.80
CA ASP A 97 12.95 -22.70 -12.44
C ASP A 97 11.45 -22.37 -12.36
N VAL A 98 10.74 -22.25 -13.50
CA VAL A 98 9.32 -21.85 -13.59
C VAL A 98 8.42 -22.59 -12.58
N GLU A 99 8.58 -23.91 -12.47
CA GLU A 99 7.75 -24.70 -11.55
C GLU A 99 8.01 -24.35 -10.07
N PHE A 100 9.27 -24.04 -9.72
CA PHE A 100 9.66 -23.71 -8.34
C PHE A 100 9.21 -22.30 -7.95
N VAL A 101 9.37 -21.32 -8.84
CA VAL A 101 8.95 -19.93 -8.57
C VAL A 101 7.43 -19.82 -8.49
N ILE A 102 6.69 -20.52 -9.38
CA ILE A 102 5.23 -20.59 -9.30
C ILE A 102 4.79 -21.28 -8.00
N ALA A 103 5.42 -22.40 -7.61
CA ALA A 103 5.07 -23.07 -6.36
C ALA A 103 5.27 -22.15 -5.15
N ARG A 104 6.36 -21.37 -5.11
CA ARG A 104 6.62 -20.41 -4.03
C ARG A 104 5.62 -19.24 -4.03
N LEU A 105 5.26 -18.74 -5.22
CA LEU A 105 4.22 -17.71 -5.39
C LEU A 105 2.86 -18.21 -4.89
N LEU A 106 2.47 -19.44 -5.24
CA LEU A 106 1.19 -20.00 -4.76
C LEU A 106 1.20 -20.29 -3.26
N GLN A 107 2.36 -20.59 -2.66
CA GLN A 107 2.48 -20.70 -1.21
C GLN A 107 2.19 -19.35 -0.52
N ASN A 108 2.61 -18.22 -1.11
CA ASN A 108 2.31 -16.90 -0.56
C ASN A 108 0.79 -16.66 -0.42
N ALA A 109 -0.04 -17.15 -1.35
CA ALA A 109 -1.51 -17.08 -1.20
C ALA A 109 -2.02 -17.83 0.04
N THR A 110 -1.45 -19.01 0.32
CA THR A 110 -1.75 -19.77 1.55
C THR A 110 -1.28 -19.02 2.79
N ASP A 111 -0.09 -18.40 2.75
CA ASP A 111 0.45 -17.62 3.86
C ASP A 111 -0.41 -16.39 4.16
N MET A 112 -0.90 -15.68 3.13
CA MET A 112 -1.84 -14.57 3.25
C MET A 112 -3.18 -14.98 3.89
N GLY A 113 -3.74 -16.14 3.51
CA GLY A 113 -4.91 -16.69 4.19
C GLY A 113 -4.64 -17.01 5.66
N ASN A 114 -3.50 -17.63 5.96
CA ASN A 114 -3.11 -17.97 7.32
C ASN A 114 -2.91 -16.72 8.20
N ALA A 115 -2.41 -15.62 7.63
CA ALA A 115 -2.22 -14.36 8.36
C ALA A 115 -3.55 -13.79 8.91
N ILE A 116 -4.67 -14.01 8.21
CA ILE A 116 -5.98 -13.48 8.62
C ILE A 116 -6.79 -14.48 9.45
N ARG A 117 -6.34 -15.73 9.53
CA ARG A 117 -7.01 -16.84 10.23
C ARG A 117 -7.28 -16.55 11.72
N PRO A 118 -6.39 -15.91 12.50
CA PRO A 118 -6.68 -15.57 13.89
C PRO A 118 -7.86 -14.60 14.06
N CYS A 119 -8.14 -13.75 13.05
CA CYS A 119 -9.20 -12.75 13.10
C CYS A 119 -10.53 -13.30 12.56
N TYR A 120 -10.50 -14.06 11.47
CA TYR A 120 -11.70 -14.46 10.73
C TYR A 120 -12.03 -15.96 10.79
N GLY A 121 -11.16 -16.77 11.39
CA GLY A 121 -11.32 -18.22 11.49
C GLY A 121 -11.06 -18.97 10.19
N ASP A 122 -11.07 -20.31 10.28
CA ASP A 122 -10.55 -21.19 9.23
C ASP A 122 -11.24 -21.01 7.88
N ARG A 123 -12.58 -21.00 7.89
CA ARG A 123 -13.37 -20.96 6.66
C ARG A 123 -13.09 -19.71 5.82
N LEU A 124 -13.04 -18.54 6.46
CA LEU A 124 -12.85 -17.28 5.74
C LEU A 124 -11.40 -17.10 5.28
N ALA A 125 -10.44 -17.55 6.10
CA ALA A 125 -9.04 -17.63 5.72
C ALA A 125 -8.81 -18.51 4.48
N ASP A 126 -9.44 -19.69 4.43
CA ASP A 126 -9.32 -20.61 3.29
C ASP A 126 -9.98 -20.04 2.02
N ILE A 127 -11.11 -19.35 2.14
CA ILE A 127 -11.75 -18.65 1.02
C ILE A 127 -10.80 -17.57 0.47
N TYR A 128 -10.21 -16.74 1.34
CA TYR A 128 -9.28 -15.69 0.90
C TYR A 128 -8.04 -16.27 0.23
N ALA A 129 -7.42 -17.30 0.82
CA ALA A 129 -6.28 -17.99 0.23
C ALA A 129 -6.58 -18.51 -1.18
N ASN A 130 -7.77 -19.10 -1.38
CA ASN A 130 -8.15 -19.61 -2.69
C ASN A 130 -8.40 -18.50 -3.71
N LEU A 131 -9.05 -17.40 -3.32
CA LEU A 131 -9.24 -16.24 -4.19
C LEU A 131 -7.89 -15.67 -4.66
N VAL A 132 -6.92 -15.51 -3.75
CA VAL A 132 -5.57 -15.05 -4.10
C VAL A 132 -4.83 -16.09 -4.94
N LYS A 133 -5.02 -17.39 -4.69
CA LYS A 133 -4.41 -18.44 -5.50
C LYS A 133 -4.92 -18.42 -6.94
N GLU A 134 -6.22 -18.25 -7.15
CA GLU A 134 -6.84 -18.08 -8.47
C GLU A 134 -6.33 -16.82 -9.15
N HIS A 135 -6.21 -15.71 -8.41
CA HIS A 135 -5.62 -14.46 -8.88
C HIS A 135 -4.25 -14.69 -9.54
N LEU A 136 -3.36 -15.37 -8.82
CA LEU A 136 -1.98 -15.66 -9.24
C LEU A 136 -1.94 -16.61 -10.45
N LEU A 137 -2.84 -17.59 -10.50
CA LEU A 137 -2.94 -18.52 -11.63
C LEU A 137 -3.41 -17.79 -12.90
N PHE A 138 -4.41 -16.91 -12.81
CA PHE A 138 -4.88 -16.14 -13.96
C PHE A 138 -3.82 -15.16 -14.47
N ALA A 139 -3.05 -14.53 -13.57
CA ALA A 139 -1.90 -13.71 -13.95
C ALA A 139 -0.83 -14.52 -14.70
N ALA A 140 -0.47 -15.71 -14.20
CA ALA A 140 0.49 -16.58 -14.86
C ALA A 140 0.00 -17.06 -16.23
N ASP A 141 -1.29 -17.40 -16.36
CA ASP A 141 -1.91 -17.78 -17.64
C ASP A 141 -1.91 -16.63 -18.64
N LEU A 142 -2.17 -15.40 -18.19
CA LEU A 142 -2.09 -14.19 -19.01
C LEU A 142 -0.67 -14.00 -19.57
N VAL A 143 0.36 -14.09 -18.72
CA VAL A 143 1.76 -13.95 -19.14
C VAL A 143 2.15 -15.05 -20.12
N LYS A 144 1.81 -16.31 -19.84
CA LYS A 144 2.08 -17.43 -20.76
C LYS A 144 1.45 -17.21 -22.14
N ALA A 145 0.19 -16.79 -22.17
CA ALA A 145 -0.53 -16.51 -23.42
C ALA A 145 0.11 -15.34 -24.18
N ALA A 146 0.48 -14.26 -23.48
CA ALA A 146 1.14 -13.11 -24.08
C ALA A 146 2.50 -13.47 -24.69
N VAL A 147 3.34 -14.23 -23.97
CA VAL A 147 4.64 -14.73 -24.47
C VAL A 147 4.46 -15.63 -25.70
N ALA A 148 3.40 -16.44 -25.74
CA ALA A 148 3.07 -17.29 -26.88
C ALA A 148 2.47 -16.52 -28.07
N GLY A 149 2.17 -15.23 -27.92
CA GLY A 149 1.46 -14.43 -28.93
C GLY A 149 -0.02 -14.79 -29.10
N ASP A 150 -0.60 -15.54 -28.17
CA ASP A 150 -2.01 -15.94 -28.19
C ASP A 150 -2.89 -14.84 -27.56
N GLN A 151 -3.29 -13.89 -28.41
CA GLN A 151 -4.12 -12.75 -27.99
C GLN A 151 -5.47 -13.18 -27.43
N GLN A 152 -6.07 -14.26 -27.95
CA GLN A 152 -7.38 -14.70 -27.50
C GLN A 152 -7.30 -15.30 -26.10
N ALA A 153 -6.29 -16.15 -25.85
CA ALA A 153 -6.05 -16.70 -24.52
C ALA A 153 -5.67 -15.60 -23.52
N ALA A 154 -4.85 -14.62 -23.94
CA ALA A 154 -4.48 -13.49 -23.10
C ALA A 154 -5.70 -12.67 -22.67
N MET A 155 -6.57 -12.28 -23.61
CA MET A 155 -7.81 -11.56 -23.28
C MET A 155 -8.74 -12.36 -22.36
N ALA A 156 -8.84 -13.68 -22.56
CA ALA A 156 -9.66 -14.55 -21.72
C ALA A 156 -9.10 -14.68 -20.29
N ALA A 157 -7.78 -14.80 -20.13
CA ALA A 157 -7.11 -14.84 -18.83
C ALA A 157 -7.24 -13.49 -18.11
N GLU A 158 -7.04 -12.38 -18.82
CA GLU A 158 -7.22 -11.03 -18.30
C GLU A 158 -8.65 -10.82 -17.76
N GLN A 159 -9.68 -11.18 -18.53
CA GLN A 159 -11.06 -11.04 -18.06
C GLN A 159 -11.33 -11.82 -16.76
N LYS A 160 -10.78 -13.03 -16.63
CA LYS A 160 -10.89 -13.83 -15.40
C LYS A 160 -10.16 -13.15 -14.24
N TRP A 161 -8.99 -12.57 -14.51
CA TRP A 161 -8.18 -11.89 -13.52
C TRP A 161 -8.88 -10.66 -12.91
N TYR A 162 -9.49 -9.80 -13.74
CA TYR A 162 -10.30 -8.67 -13.25
C TYR A 162 -11.59 -9.14 -12.55
N THR A 163 -12.23 -10.20 -13.03
CA THR A 163 -13.41 -10.78 -12.37
C THR A 163 -13.06 -11.29 -10.97
N ASN A 164 -11.91 -11.96 -10.81
CA ASN A 164 -11.41 -12.42 -9.52
C ASN A 164 -11.04 -11.24 -8.60
N ALA A 165 -10.48 -10.15 -9.12
CA ALA A 165 -10.27 -8.92 -8.34
C ALA A 165 -11.59 -8.36 -7.77
N ASP A 166 -12.68 -8.41 -8.54
CA ASP A 166 -14.01 -8.05 -8.03
C ASP A 166 -14.51 -9.01 -6.94
N GLU A 167 -14.20 -10.30 -7.03
CA GLU A 167 -14.54 -11.29 -6.01
C GLU A 167 -13.77 -11.07 -4.72
N ILE A 168 -12.48 -10.74 -4.81
CA ILE A 168 -11.65 -10.35 -3.65
C ILE A 168 -12.21 -9.07 -3.01
N ALA A 169 -12.59 -8.07 -3.82
CA ALA A 169 -13.19 -6.84 -3.31
C ALA A 169 -14.50 -7.12 -2.56
N ARG A 170 -15.37 -7.96 -3.12
CA ARG A 170 -16.61 -8.41 -2.45
C ARG A 170 -16.32 -9.14 -1.15
N PHE A 171 -15.37 -10.09 -1.16
CA PHE A 171 -14.96 -10.82 0.03
C PHE A 171 -14.57 -9.85 1.15
N TRP A 172 -13.63 -8.94 0.90
CA TRP A 172 -13.14 -8.00 1.90
C TRP A 172 -14.24 -7.10 2.46
N SER A 173 -15.08 -6.55 1.59
CA SER A 173 -16.20 -5.71 2.04
C SER A 173 -17.29 -6.46 2.81
N SER A 174 -17.43 -7.77 2.59
CA SER A 174 -18.41 -8.58 3.30
C SER A 174 -17.96 -8.96 4.70
N VAL A 175 -16.64 -9.07 4.92
CA VAL A 175 -16.08 -9.49 6.21
C VAL A 175 -15.55 -8.33 7.05
N ASN A 176 -15.22 -7.18 6.43
CA ASN A 176 -14.65 -6.03 7.12
C ASN A 176 -15.40 -4.71 6.79
N PRO A 177 -16.09 -4.08 7.75
CA PRO A 177 -16.90 -2.88 7.50
C PRO A 177 -16.07 -1.62 7.20
N TYR A 178 -14.75 -1.64 7.43
CA TYR A 178 -13.85 -0.53 7.14
C TYR A 178 -13.26 -0.60 5.73
N LEU A 179 -13.53 -1.67 4.98
CA LEU A 179 -13.13 -1.86 3.59
C LEU A 179 -14.34 -1.78 2.67
N SER A 180 -14.54 -0.66 1.98
CA SER A 180 -15.61 -0.58 0.97
C SER A 180 -15.27 -1.42 -0.27
N GLU A 181 -16.26 -2.08 -0.87
CA GLU A 181 -16.06 -2.89 -2.09
C GLU A 181 -15.40 -2.07 -3.19
N LYS A 182 -15.88 -0.83 -3.40
CA LYS A 182 -15.30 0.08 -4.40
C LYS A 182 -13.83 0.39 -4.09
N GLY A 183 -13.50 0.73 -2.83
CA GLY A 183 -12.13 1.06 -2.44
C GLY A 183 -11.17 -0.11 -2.65
N VAL A 184 -11.57 -1.32 -2.27
CA VAL A 184 -10.75 -2.52 -2.52
C VAL A 184 -10.62 -2.81 -4.01
N ARG A 185 -11.71 -2.70 -4.77
CA ARG A 185 -11.67 -2.88 -6.23
C ARG A 185 -10.73 -1.89 -6.91
N ASP A 186 -10.81 -0.61 -6.56
CA ASP A 186 -9.95 0.43 -7.14
C ASP A 186 -8.47 0.12 -6.87
N MET A 187 -8.12 -0.30 -5.64
CA MET A 187 -6.76 -0.74 -5.30
C MET A 187 -6.31 -1.93 -6.15
N PHE A 188 -7.14 -2.96 -6.27
CA PHE A 188 -6.79 -4.12 -7.09
C PHE A 188 -6.68 -3.77 -8.57
N TYR A 189 -7.57 -2.95 -9.13
CA TYR A 189 -7.49 -2.56 -10.54
C TYR A 189 -6.19 -1.79 -10.84
N GLN A 190 -5.78 -0.89 -9.95
CA GLN A 190 -4.47 -0.24 -10.06
C GLN A 190 -3.33 -1.27 -10.02
N HIS A 191 -3.38 -2.22 -9.09
CA HIS A 191 -2.40 -3.30 -9.00
C HIS A 191 -2.30 -4.12 -10.31
N LEU A 192 -3.46 -4.52 -10.85
CA LEU A 192 -3.56 -5.26 -12.11
C LEU A 192 -2.94 -4.49 -13.28
N ASP A 193 -3.26 -3.20 -13.39
CA ASP A 193 -2.76 -2.33 -14.46
C ASP A 193 -1.23 -2.16 -14.40
N LEU A 194 -0.66 -2.01 -13.20
CA LEU A 194 0.79 -1.89 -13.00
C LEU A 194 1.50 -3.22 -13.33
N THR A 195 1.04 -4.34 -12.77
CA THR A 195 1.63 -5.67 -13.02
C THR A 195 1.50 -6.09 -14.48
N LYS A 196 0.41 -5.73 -15.16
CA LYS A 196 0.27 -5.93 -16.61
C LYS A 196 1.32 -5.14 -17.39
N GLN A 197 1.60 -3.89 -17.00
CA GLN A 197 2.63 -3.07 -17.63
C GLN A 197 4.03 -3.65 -17.40
N GLU A 198 4.34 -4.13 -16.19
CA GLU A 198 5.57 -4.86 -15.89
C GLU A 198 5.76 -6.05 -16.85
N ALA A 199 4.74 -6.91 -16.99
CA ALA A 199 4.80 -8.03 -17.91
C ALA A 199 5.04 -7.57 -19.37
N ILE A 200 4.37 -6.51 -19.82
CA ILE A 200 4.57 -5.94 -21.16
C ILE A 200 6.02 -5.43 -21.35
N PHE A 201 6.57 -4.71 -20.38
CA PHE A 201 7.94 -4.21 -20.46
C PHE A 201 8.96 -5.35 -20.45
N MET A 202 8.76 -6.36 -19.61
CA MET A 202 9.62 -7.55 -19.58
C MET A 202 9.60 -8.32 -20.91
N ILE A 203 8.42 -8.58 -21.47
CA ILE A 203 8.25 -9.28 -22.76
C ILE A 203 8.92 -8.50 -23.90
N ASN A 204 8.81 -7.17 -23.88
CA ASN A 204 9.43 -6.29 -24.88
C ASN A 204 10.91 -5.97 -24.60
N MET A 205 11.49 -6.53 -23.53
CA MET A 205 12.87 -6.27 -23.08
C MET A 205 13.16 -4.78 -22.79
N ASP A 206 12.14 -4.01 -22.40
CA ASP A 206 12.28 -2.62 -21.96
C ASP A 206 12.65 -2.57 -20.47
N TYR A 207 13.85 -3.08 -20.15
CA TYR A 207 14.31 -3.30 -18.78
C TYR A 207 14.34 -2.03 -17.92
N GLN A 208 14.57 -0.86 -18.55
CA GLN A 208 14.58 0.40 -17.81
C GLN A 208 13.19 0.76 -17.30
N LYS A 209 12.15 0.62 -18.14
CA LYS A 209 10.77 0.87 -17.71
C LYS A 209 10.25 -0.21 -16.78
N ASP A 210 10.65 -1.46 -17.01
CA ASP A 210 10.34 -2.58 -16.12
C ASP A 210 10.87 -2.35 -14.69
N ILE A 211 12.09 -1.84 -14.53
CA ILE A 211 12.61 -1.48 -13.21
C ILE A 211 11.83 -0.31 -12.60
N GLN A 212 11.52 0.72 -13.40
CA GLN A 212 10.78 1.90 -12.91
C GLN A 212 9.36 1.57 -12.46
N ILE A 213 8.64 0.71 -13.22
CA ILE A 213 7.28 0.33 -12.85
C ILE A 213 7.27 -0.57 -11.61
N TYR A 214 8.34 -1.33 -11.36
CA TYR A 214 8.43 -2.15 -10.16
C TYR A 214 8.51 -1.31 -8.88
N ASP A 215 9.18 -0.16 -8.90
CA ASP A 215 9.17 0.79 -7.77
C ASP A 215 7.72 1.25 -7.46
N GLU A 216 6.91 1.51 -8.50
CA GLU A 216 5.49 1.87 -8.34
C GLU A 216 4.64 0.70 -7.83
N ILE A 217 4.93 -0.53 -8.26
CA ILE A 217 4.26 -1.76 -7.80
C ILE A 217 4.53 -2.00 -6.31
N GLU A 218 5.78 -1.84 -5.87
CA GLU A 218 6.18 -2.02 -4.47
C GLU A 218 5.45 -1.01 -3.57
N GLU A 219 5.48 0.27 -3.91
CA GLU A 219 4.75 1.32 -3.18
C GLU A 219 3.24 1.02 -3.10
N GLN A 220 2.66 0.58 -4.22
CA GLN A 220 1.24 0.27 -4.31
C GLN A 220 0.86 -0.97 -3.46
N ALA A 221 1.68 -2.03 -3.47
CA ALA A 221 1.47 -3.23 -2.67
C ALA A 221 1.58 -2.93 -1.17
N LEU A 222 2.52 -2.07 -0.77
CA LEU A 222 2.64 -1.58 0.61
C LEU A 222 1.40 -0.77 1.04
N ALA A 223 0.87 0.07 0.16
CA ALA A 223 -0.36 0.82 0.44
C ALA A 223 -1.59 -0.10 0.58
N MET A 224 -1.71 -1.14 -0.27
CA MET A 224 -2.75 -2.17 -0.14
C MET A 224 -2.65 -2.92 1.19
N SER A 225 -1.42 -3.31 1.55
CA SER A 225 -1.11 -3.98 2.81
C SER A 225 -1.51 -3.14 4.02
N ASP A 226 -1.14 -1.87 4.02
CA ASP A 226 -1.49 -0.93 5.10
C ASP A 226 -3.01 -0.74 5.19
N ALA A 227 -3.70 -0.56 4.05
CA ALA A 227 -5.15 -0.36 4.03
C ALA A 227 -5.91 -1.57 4.63
N ILE A 228 -5.53 -2.78 4.24
CA ILE A 228 -6.17 -4.02 4.72
C ILE A 228 -5.81 -4.26 6.19
N SER A 229 -4.54 -4.19 6.56
CA SER A 229 -4.10 -4.46 7.93
C SER A 229 -4.67 -3.46 8.94
N ILE A 230 -4.70 -2.16 8.61
CA ILE A 230 -5.34 -1.13 9.44
C ILE A 230 -6.83 -1.40 9.62
N ALA A 231 -7.53 -1.82 8.55
CA ALA A 231 -8.94 -2.16 8.64
C ALA A 231 -9.20 -3.39 9.53
N ILE A 232 -8.34 -4.39 9.49
CA ILE A 232 -8.44 -5.59 10.35
C ILE A 232 -8.23 -5.19 11.81
N VAL A 233 -7.18 -4.40 12.11
CA VAL A 233 -6.91 -3.91 13.48
C VAL A 233 -8.09 -3.12 14.03
N LYS A 234 -8.69 -2.24 13.21
CA LYS A 234 -9.90 -1.48 13.59
C LYS A 234 -11.09 -2.37 13.91
N GLN A 235 -11.23 -3.52 13.24
CA GLN A 235 -12.33 -4.45 13.46
C GLN A 235 -12.14 -5.31 14.72
N PHE A 236 -10.90 -5.66 15.06
CA PHE A 236 -10.58 -6.55 16.19
C PHE A 236 -9.62 -5.89 17.20
N PRO A 237 -9.95 -4.73 17.78
CA PRO A 237 -9.03 -4.00 18.64
C PRO A 237 -8.53 -4.83 19.84
N GLU A 238 -9.37 -5.72 20.39
CA GLU A 238 -9.01 -6.59 21.52
C GLU A 238 -7.92 -7.63 21.20
N LEU A 239 -7.73 -7.99 19.92
CA LEU A 239 -6.64 -8.89 19.50
C LEU A 239 -5.29 -8.16 19.39
N PHE A 240 -5.33 -6.82 19.38
CA PHE A 240 -4.18 -5.95 19.12
C PHE A 240 -3.99 -4.89 20.20
N ALA A 241 -4.60 -5.05 21.38
CA ALA A 241 -4.49 -4.14 22.52
C ALA A 241 -3.24 -4.43 23.38
#